data_AF-A0AA37T558-F1
#
_entry.id   AF-A0AA37T558-F1
#
_cell.length_a   1.000
_cell.length_b   1.000
_cell.length_c   1.000
_cell.angle_alpha   90.00
_cell.angle_beta   90.00
_cell.angle_gamma   90.00
#
_symmetry.space_group_name_H-M   'P 1'
#
loop_
_entity.id
_entity.type
_entity.pdbx_description
1 polymer ?
#
loop_
_entity_poly.entity_id
_entity_poly.type
_entity_poly.pdbx_seq_one_letter_code
_entity_poly.pdbx_strand_id
1 'polypeptide(L)'
;MLSGVALLGNASGAFVAHWVHTLHFIFAGAVLFYAMVHVSDYTLTGGRRIWLWTVTSAFKRPVIGGLVLFCFAGVSLLVFRGVYWSYPELRVHRIPLESPVRVDGMANEPEWAEASSVSLITFGGENFSWGAQSVLANGTTRVTTKAMHNGEEAFFFIQWQDPTQSLLHLPLLKTEKGWEVQQRGFHRFHEQHYYEDKFAVLLDERCKLAAGGTAHLGPQPLKDKPSNWHGRGYHYVQPDVQSGKQSDMHLGSEGENKGPIVDMWHWKAVRTNHMMLADDNYFGPPDQARPGARRYTAGYGTDGKDSGAYVMNWQWYRPDIIVPKRLPVREDALSQQQLAEFQYRYQQRIQGLQPAVSQESEPWMVNWFSYVPYDQDDDHYPIGTVLPSVLYRSNQFEGDRADVRAHGIWKDGVWSLELSRRLETGSSTDIALQDGVCMWVAAFDQSQIGHTRHATPLRLRFP
;
A
#
# COMPACT_ATOMS: atom_id res chain seq x y z
N MET A 1 20.69 34.83 -22.33
CA MET A 1 19.24 35.00 -22.15
C MET A 1 18.51 33.98 -23.01
N LEU A 2 18.47 32.73 -22.55
CA LEU A 2 17.74 31.62 -23.17
C LEU A 2 17.32 30.70 -22.02
N SER A 3 16.09 30.89 -21.54
CA SER A 3 15.45 30.03 -20.55
C SER A 3 13.95 30.22 -20.70
N GLY A 4 13.25 29.19 -21.18
CA GLY A 4 11.80 29.27 -21.32
C GLY A 4 11.12 28.24 -22.22
N VAL A 5 11.57 26.98 -22.31
CA VAL A 5 10.76 25.89 -22.90
C VAL A 5 11.10 24.56 -22.22
N ALA A 6 10.51 24.27 -21.04
CA ALA A 6 10.58 22.93 -20.43
C ALA A 6 9.48 22.64 -19.38
N LEU A 7 8.30 23.25 -19.45
CA LEU A 7 7.27 23.11 -18.39
C LEU A 7 5.86 22.67 -18.84
N LEU A 8 5.65 22.24 -20.08
CA LEU A 8 4.30 21.89 -20.57
C LEU A 8 4.04 20.40 -20.86
N GLY A 9 4.91 19.48 -20.41
CA GLY A 9 4.79 18.05 -20.72
C GLY A 9 3.87 17.22 -19.81
N ASN A 10 3.57 17.64 -18.57
CA ASN A 10 3.03 16.73 -17.54
C ASN A 10 1.66 17.09 -16.95
N ALA A 11 1.08 18.25 -17.27
CA ALA A 11 -0.23 18.67 -16.76
C ALA A 11 -1.41 18.19 -17.64
N SER A 12 -1.17 17.99 -18.94
CA SER A 12 -2.20 17.56 -19.91
C SER A 12 -2.62 16.11 -19.73
N GLY A 13 -1.73 15.21 -19.29
CA GLY A 13 -2.04 13.78 -19.12
C GLY A 13 -3.06 13.47 -18.01
N ALA A 14 -2.99 14.20 -16.88
CA ALA A 14 -3.89 13.97 -15.75
C ALA A 14 -5.31 14.50 -16.00
N PHE A 15 -5.42 15.68 -16.64
CA PHE A 15 -6.70 16.25 -17.04
C PHE A 15 -7.39 15.38 -18.11
N VAL A 16 -6.63 14.91 -19.10
CA VAL A 16 -7.13 13.97 -20.13
C VAL A 16 -7.60 12.66 -19.49
N ALA A 17 -6.88 12.12 -18.49
CA ALA A 17 -7.26 10.86 -17.84
C ALA A 17 -8.61 10.92 -17.11
N HIS A 18 -8.92 12.00 -16.38
CA HIS A 18 -10.22 12.13 -15.68
C HIS A 18 -11.39 12.24 -16.67
N TRP A 19 -11.27 13.09 -17.70
CA TRP A 19 -12.29 13.20 -18.72
C TRP A 19 -12.44 11.90 -19.50
N VAL A 20 -11.36 11.20 -19.82
CA VAL A 20 -11.41 9.90 -20.48
C VAL A 20 -12.10 8.85 -19.62
N HIS A 21 -11.84 8.78 -18.32
CA HIS A 21 -12.53 7.83 -17.42
C HIS A 21 -14.02 8.15 -17.26
N THR A 22 -14.36 9.42 -17.03
CA THR A 22 -15.75 9.86 -16.89
C THR A 22 -16.52 9.69 -18.20
N LEU A 23 -15.93 10.08 -19.32
CA LEU A 23 -16.53 9.83 -20.65
C LEU A 23 -16.63 8.35 -20.94
N HIS A 24 -15.62 7.54 -20.64
CA HIS A 24 -15.69 6.08 -20.81
C HIS A 24 -16.82 5.47 -19.99
N PHE A 25 -16.99 5.87 -18.73
CA PHE A 25 -18.09 5.41 -17.87
C PHE A 25 -19.45 5.83 -18.43
N ILE A 26 -19.59 7.10 -18.84
CA ILE A 26 -20.82 7.62 -19.45
C ILE A 26 -21.13 6.89 -20.76
N PHE A 27 -20.15 6.70 -21.64
CA PHE A 27 -20.31 6.00 -22.90
C PHE A 27 -20.63 4.52 -22.69
N ALA A 28 -19.96 3.84 -21.75
CA ALA A 28 -20.26 2.45 -21.40
C ALA A 28 -21.70 2.33 -20.85
N GLY A 29 -22.10 3.24 -19.96
CA GLY A 29 -23.47 3.32 -19.44
C GLY A 29 -24.49 3.63 -20.53
N ALA A 30 -24.20 4.56 -21.43
CA ALA A 30 -25.06 4.93 -22.56
C ALA A 30 -25.19 3.79 -23.58
N VAL A 31 -24.12 3.03 -23.84
CA VAL A 31 -24.16 1.84 -24.71
C VAL A 31 -25.01 0.74 -24.07
N LEU A 32 -24.87 0.49 -22.76
CA LEU A 32 -25.71 -0.48 -22.04
C LEU A 32 -27.18 -0.04 -22.03
N PHE A 33 -27.45 1.23 -21.76
CA PHE A 33 -28.79 1.79 -21.77
C PHE A 33 -29.41 1.74 -23.17
N TYR A 34 -28.66 2.14 -24.21
CA TYR A 34 -29.08 2.00 -25.60
C TYR A 34 -29.39 0.54 -25.94
N ALA A 35 -28.51 -0.40 -25.58
CA ALA A 35 -28.74 -1.82 -25.82
C ALA A 35 -30.03 -2.30 -25.12
N MET A 36 -30.28 -1.88 -23.88
CA MET A 36 -31.52 -2.18 -23.16
C MET A 36 -32.75 -1.59 -23.83
N VAL A 37 -32.73 -0.30 -24.19
CA VAL A 37 -33.84 0.37 -24.88
C VAL A 37 -34.08 -0.25 -26.25
N HIS A 38 -33.02 -0.54 -26.99
CA HIS A 38 -33.09 -1.13 -28.32
C HIS A 38 -33.65 -2.56 -28.26
N VAL A 39 -33.17 -3.38 -27.32
CA VAL A 39 -33.74 -4.72 -27.10
C VAL A 39 -35.21 -4.62 -26.67
N SER A 40 -35.55 -3.67 -25.80
CA SER A 40 -36.91 -3.47 -25.29
C SER A 40 -37.87 -3.03 -26.41
N ASP A 41 -37.50 -2.05 -27.22
CA ASP A 41 -38.27 -1.55 -28.35
C ASP A 41 -38.56 -2.66 -29.37
N TYR A 42 -37.54 -3.44 -29.74
CA TYR A 42 -37.72 -4.58 -30.64
C TYR A 42 -38.59 -5.69 -30.03
N THR A 43 -38.48 -5.96 -28.72
CA THR A 43 -39.37 -6.93 -28.07
C THR A 43 -40.82 -6.47 -27.98
N LEU A 44 -41.04 -5.17 -27.78
CA LEU A 44 -42.38 -4.58 -27.66
C LEU A 44 -43.05 -4.42 -29.03
N THR A 45 -42.30 -4.09 -30.08
CA THR A 45 -42.84 -3.82 -31.42
C THR A 45 -43.07 -5.07 -32.27
N GLY A 46 -42.30 -6.16 -32.11
CA GLY A 46 -42.50 -7.38 -32.92
C GLY A 46 -42.47 -8.71 -32.18
N GLY A 47 -42.52 -8.68 -30.84
CA GLY A 47 -42.72 -9.87 -30.01
C GLY A 47 -41.63 -10.94 -30.14
N ARG A 48 -41.91 -12.16 -29.67
CA ARG A 48 -40.95 -13.28 -29.61
C ARG A 48 -40.39 -13.72 -30.97
N ARG A 49 -41.00 -13.31 -32.09
CA ARG A 49 -40.58 -13.67 -33.46
C ARG A 49 -39.33 -12.92 -33.95
N ILE A 50 -39.03 -11.74 -33.41
CA ILE A 50 -37.84 -10.97 -33.81
C ILE A 50 -36.55 -11.69 -33.41
N TRP A 51 -36.51 -12.31 -32.23
CA TRP A 51 -35.34 -13.08 -31.77
C TRP A 51 -34.98 -14.25 -32.70
N LEU A 52 -35.98 -14.86 -33.34
CA LEU A 52 -35.77 -15.90 -34.36
C LEU A 52 -35.23 -15.31 -35.68
N TRP A 53 -35.55 -14.04 -35.99
CA TRP A 53 -35.12 -13.38 -37.22
C TRP A 53 -33.74 -12.71 -37.11
N THR A 54 -33.41 -12.09 -35.97
CA THR A 54 -32.06 -11.53 -35.73
C THR A 54 -30.99 -12.61 -35.66
N VAL A 55 -31.28 -13.74 -35.00
CA VAL A 55 -30.37 -14.90 -34.99
C VAL A 55 -30.19 -15.46 -36.40
N THR A 56 -31.23 -15.53 -37.23
CA THR A 56 -31.13 -16.11 -38.59
C THR A 56 -30.62 -15.14 -39.67
N SER A 57 -30.72 -13.82 -39.46
CA SER A 57 -30.23 -12.79 -40.40
C SER A 57 -28.78 -12.38 -40.14
N ALA A 58 -28.27 -12.52 -38.91
CA ALA A 58 -26.84 -12.39 -38.60
C ALA A 58 -25.99 -13.37 -39.42
N PHE A 59 -26.53 -14.55 -39.75
CA PHE A 59 -25.89 -15.54 -40.64
C PHE A 59 -26.00 -15.22 -42.15
N LYS A 60 -26.78 -14.22 -42.56
CA LYS A 60 -27.00 -13.90 -44.00
C LYS A 60 -26.08 -12.80 -44.54
N ARG A 61 -25.34 -12.09 -43.70
CA ARG A 61 -24.36 -11.06 -44.11
C ARG A 61 -22.99 -11.29 -43.43
N PRO A 62 -22.32 -12.41 -43.73
CA PRO A 62 -21.10 -12.83 -43.02
C PRO A 62 -19.96 -11.81 -43.13
N VAL A 63 -19.93 -11.02 -44.20
CA VAL A 63 -18.88 -10.00 -44.43
C VAL A 63 -18.93 -8.87 -43.40
N ILE A 64 -20.12 -8.33 -43.09
CA ILE A 64 -20.25 -7.22 -42.13
C ILE A 64 -20.00 -7.71 -40.70
N GLY A 65 -20.55 -8.87 -40.34
CA GLY A 65 -20.28 -9.49 -39.04
C GLY A 65 -18.79 -9.81 -38.85
N GLY A 66 -18.14 -10.34 -39.89
CA GLY A 66 -16.69 -10.59 -39.90
C GLY A 66 -15.86 -9.32 -39.75
N LEU A 67 -16.21 -8.22 -40.42
CA LEU A 67 -15.52 -6.93 -40.30
C LEU A 67 -15.64 -6.33 -38.89
N VAL A 68 -16.82 -6.40 -38.27
CA VAL A 68 -17.02 -5.90 -36.90
C VAL A 68 -16.20 -6.73 -35.90
N LEU A 69 -16.23 -8.06 -36.01
CA LEU A 69 -15.40 -8.96 -35.19
C LEU A 69 -13.91 -8.70 -35.40
N PHE A 70 -13.47 -8.48 -36.64
CA PHE A 70 -12.09 -8.18 -36.97
C PHE A 70 -11.64 -6.83 -36.40
N CYS A 71 -12.47 -5.79 -36.50
CA CYS A 71 -12.18 -4.49 -35.89
C CYS A 71 -12.14 -4.56 -34.37
N PHE A 72 -13.09 -5.27 -33.73
CA PHE A 72 -13.07 -5.49 -32.29
C PHE A 72 -11.84 -6.29 -31.84
N ALA A 73 -11.48 -7.35 -32.57
CA ALA A 73 -10.29 -8.13 -32.31
C ALA A 73 -9.02 -7.27 -32.49
N GLY A 74 -8.95 -6.46 -33.55
CA GLY A 74 -7.83 -5.55 -33.82
C GLY A 74 -7.66 -4.48 -32.74
N VAL A 75 -8.74 -3.81 -32.34
CA VAL A 75 -8.71 -2.84 -31.23
C VAL A 75 -8.36 -3.52 -29.91
N SER A 76 -8.94 -4.68 -29.62
CA SER A 76 -8.61 -5.46 -28.42
C SER A 76 -7.14 -5.89 -28.41
N LEU A 77 -6.59 -6.28 -29.55
CA LEU A 77 -5.19 -6.66 -29.69
C LEU A 77 -4.26 -5.45 -29.54
N LEU A 78 -4.64 -4.28 -30.05
CA LEU A 78 -3.89 -3.03 -29.87
C LEU A 78 -3.90 -2.55 -28.41
N VAL A 79 -5.05 -2.61 -27.74
CA VAL A 79 -5.18 -2.32 -26.30
C VAL A 79 -4.39 -3.34 -25.47
N PHE A 80 -4.54 -4.63 -25.78
CA PHE A 80 -3.77 -5.71 -25.15
C PHE A 80 -2.27 -5.48 -25.32
N ARG A 81 -1.81 -5.16 -26.54
CA ARG A 81 -0.41 -4.86 -26.81
C ARG A 81 0.06 -3.63 -26.03
N GLY A 82 -0.70 -2.55 -26.02
CA GLY A 82 -0.35 -1.33 -25.29
C GLY A 82 -0.28 -1.50 -23.77
N VAL A 83 -1.18 -2.31 -23.19
CA VAL A 83 -1.23 -2.56 -21.74
C VAL A 83 -0.21 -3.61 -21.29
N TYR A 84 0.04 -4.66 -22.09
CA TYR A 84 0.94 -5.75 -21.71
C TYR A 84 2.41 -5.55 -22.12
N TRP A 85 2.71 -4.74 -23.13
CA TRP A 85 4.08 -4.65 -23.67
C TRP A 85 4.84 -3.35 -23.32
N SER A 86 4.17 -2.37 -22.72
CA SER A 86 4.80 -1.09 -22.34
C SER A 86 4.80 -0.90 -20.83
N TYR A 87 5.50 -1.78 -20.10
CA TYR A 87 5.77 -1.51 -18.69
C TYR A 87 6.76 -0.34 -18.57
N PRO A 88 6.45 0.69 -17.77
CA PRO A 88 7.43 1.72 -17.47
C PRO A 88 8.67 1.09 -16.85
N GLU A 89 9.84 1.45 -17.37
CA GLU A 89 11.12 0.93 -16.90
C GLU A 89 11.71 1.86 -15.84
N LEU A 90 12.08 1.29 -14.70
CA LEU A 90 12.83 1.97 -13.65
C LEU A 90 14.29 1.54 -13.76
N ARG A 91 15.13 2.42 -14.31
CA ARG A 91 16.57 2.18 -14.37
C ARG A 91 17.16 2.26 -12.97
N VAL A 92 17.77 1.18 -12.53
CA VAL A 92 18.51 1.10 -11.26
C VAL A 92 19.93 1.55 -11.57
N HIS A 93 20.25 2.81 -11.28
CA HIS A 93 21.55 3.40 -11.65
C HIS A 93 22.70 2.78 -10.87
N ARG A 94 23.79 2.42 -11.55
CA ARG A 94 24.95 1.80 -10.88
C ARG A 94 25.82 2.88 -10.24
N ILE A 95 26.13 2.72 -8.95
CA ILE A 95 27.04 3.57 -8.19
C ILE A 95 28.25 2.74 -7.69
N PRO A 96 29.37 3.38 -7.32
CA PRO A 96 30.48 2.68 -6.65
C PRO A 96 30.06 2.03 -5.33
N LEU A 97 30.72 0.91 -4.95
CA LEU A 97 30.47 0.21 -3.68
C LEU A 97 30.67 1.12 -2.45
N GLU A 98 31.67 1.98 -2.51
CA GLU A 98 32.08 2.89 -1.42
C GLU A 98 31.25 4.19 -1.35
N SER A 99 30.22 4.33 -2.19
CA SER A 99 29.36 5.53 -2.17
C SER A 99 28.59 5.63 -0.85
N PRO A 100 28.67 6.77 -0.12
CA PRO A 100 28.06 6.91 1.19
C PRO A 100 26.56 7.25 1.08
N VAL A 101 25.74 6.27 0.70
CA VAL A 101 24.28 6.43 0.66
C VAL A 101 23.69 6.25 2.05
N ARG A 102 23.05 7.28 2.59
CA ARG A 102 22.37 7.21 3.88
C ARG A 102 20.88 7.04 3.66
N VAL A 103 20.28 6.10 4.37
CA VAL A 103 18.81 5.93 4.37
C VAL A 103 18.22 6.89 5.39
N ASP A 104 18.09 8.17 5.05
CA ASP A 104 17.62 9.24 5.94
C ASP A 104 16.36 9.97 5.43
N GLY A 105 15.76 9.46 4.36
CA GLY A 105 14.54 10.00 3.76
C GLY A 105 14.79 11.20 2.85
N MET A 106 16.06 11.55 2.57
CA MET A 106 16.43 12.66 1.71
C MET A 106 17.38 12.21 0.60
N ALA A 107 16.99 12.38 -0.65
CA ALA A 107 17.88 12.16 -1.79
C ALA A 107 18.79 13.37 -2.07
N ASN A 108 19.65 13.74 -1.11
CA ASN A 108 20.53 14.91 -1.19
C ASN A 108 21.98 14.54 -1.61
N GLU A 109 22.31 13.25 -1.64
CA GLU A 109 23.58 12.73 -2.12
C GLU A 109 23.75 12.96 -3.63
N PRO A 110 24.98 13.22 -4.11
CA PRO A 110 25.24 13.49 -5.52
C PRO A 110 24.86 12.32 -6.43
N GLU A 111 24.96 11.08 -5.96
CA GLU A 111 24.57 9.87 -6.68
C GLU A 111 23.09 9.91 -7.12
N TRP A 112 22.19 10.44 -6.28
CA TRP A 112 20.77 10.55 -6.61
C TRP A 112 20.48 11.54 -7.75
N ALA A 113 21.39 12.47 -8.05
CA ALA A 113 21.25 13.40 -9.16
C ALA A 113 21.43 12.70 -10.52
N GLU A 114 22.16 11.59 -10.56
CA GLU A 114 22.38 10.79 -11.77
C GLU A 114 21.25 9.78 -12.02
N ALA A 115 20.55 9.36 -10.96
CA ALA A 115 19.46 8.42 -11.04
C ALA A 115 18.22 9.02 -11.74
N SER A 116 17.74 8.33 -12.78
CA SER A 116 16.52 8.72 -13.51
C SER A 116 15.27 8.49 -12.66
N SER A 117 14.34 9.46 -12.69
CA SER A 117 13.06 9.36 -12.00
C SER A 117 11.95 8.86 -12.91
N VAL A 118 11.10 7.97 -12.41
CA VAL A 118 9.85 7.56 -13.04
C VAL A 118 8.68 8.04 -12.17
N SER A 119 7.64 8.59 -12.78
CA SER A 119 6.42 8.98 -12.07
C SER A 119 5.21 8.22 -12.60
N LEU A 120 4.35 7.76 -11.70
CA LEU A 120 3.07 7.15 -12.02
C LEU A 120 1.96 7.69 -11.11
N ILE A 121 0.72 7.63 -11.58
CA ILE A 121 -0.46 7.93 -10.77
C ILE A 121 -1.00 6.61 -10.20
N THR A 122 -1.09 6.54 -8.89
CA THR A 122 -1.78 5.47 -8.17
C THR A 122 -3.19 5.91 -7.81
N PHE A 123 -4.15 4.98 -7.73
CA PHE A 123 -5.56 5.29 -7.55
C PHE A 123 -6.28 4.34 -6.59
N GLY A 124 -7.49 4.71 -6.17
CA GLY A 124 -8.37 3.89 -5.34
C GLY A 124 -7.98 3.81 -3.86
N GLY A 125 -7.12 4.71 -3.38
CA GLY A 125 -6.79 4.84 -1.97
C GLY A 125 -7.85 5.62 -1.20
N GLU A 126 -7.92 5.38 0.10
CA GLU A 126 -8.78 6.13 1.01
C GLU A 126 -8.09 7.39 1.49
N ASN A 127 -8.89 8.38 1.86
CA ASN A 127 -8.47 9.66 2.45
C ASN A 127 -7.65 10.61 1.56
N PHE A 128 -7.02 10.14 0.48
CA PHE A 128 -6.39 10.99 -0.54
C PHE A 128 -7.41 11.96 -1.17
N SER A 129 -7.51 13.16 -0.62
CA SER A 129 -8.52 14.14 -1.00
C SER A 129 -7.83 15.43 -1.42
N TRP A 130 -8.25 15.96 -2.56
CA TRP A 130 -7.63 17.13 -3.15
C TRP A 130 -8.65 18.25 -3.33
N GLY A 131 -8.19 19.50 -3.18
CA GLY A 131 -9.01 20.67 -3.43
C GLY A 131 -9.44 20.79 -4.89
N ALA A 132 -10.46 21.60 -5.17
CA ALA A 132 -11.03 21.78 -6.51
C ALA A 132 -10.02 22.25 -7.57
N GLN A 133 -8.92 22.87 -7.15
CA GLN A 133 -7.84 23.35 -8.02
C GLN A 133 -6.75 22.29 -8.29
N SER A 134 -6.81 21.13 -7.63
CA SER A 134 -5.82 20.07 -7.86
C SER A 134 -6.02 19.39 -9.21
N VAL A 135 -4.90 19.02 -9.83
CA VAL A 135 -4.90 18.20 -11.05
C VAL A 135 -5.08 16.70 -10.75
N LEU A 136 -5.01 16.30 -9.48
CA LEU A 136 -5.22 14.92 -9.04
C LEU A 136 -6.67 14.69 -8.64
N ALA A 137 -7.21 13.54 -9.05
CA ALA A 137 -8.54 13.09 -8.62
C ALA A 137 -8.50 12.55 -7.18
N ASN A 138 -9.62 12.66 -6.46
CA ASN A 138 -9.74 12.04 -5.15
C ASN A 138 -9.49 10.52 -5.23
N GLY A 139 -8.87 9.99 -4.19
CA GLY A 139 -8.39 8.61 -4.11
C GLY A 139 -7.13 8.34 -4.91
N THR A 140 -6.46 9.36 -5.46
CA THR A 140 -5.22 9.20 -6.23
C THR A 140 -4.05 9.91 -5.59
N THR A 141 -2.83 9.40 -5.80
CA THR A 141 -1.60 10.14 -5.51
C THR A 141 -0.56 9.88 -6.59
N ARG A 142 0.25 10.91 -6.89
CA ARG A 142 1.42 10.77 -7.76
C ARG A 142 2.56 10.20 -6.94
N VAL A 143 3.09 9.07 -7.40
CA VAL A 143 4.30 8.47 -6.87
C VAL A 143 5.44 8.70 -7.84
N THR A 144 6.56 9.21 -7.35
CA THR A 144 7.82 9.36 -8.11
C THR A 144 8.87 8.46 -7.47
N THR A 145 9.64 7.76 -8.30
CA THR A 145 10.62 6.78 -7.84
C THR A 145 11.93 6.92 -8.59
N LYS A 146 13.04 6.89 -7.86
CA LYS A 146 14.40 6.68 -8.36
C LYS A 146 14.96 5.40 -7.75
N ALA A 147 15.90 4.77 -8.43
CA ALA A 147 16.60 3.61 -7.91
C ALA A 147 18.09 3.63 -8.27
N MET A 148 18.92 3.10 -7.38
CA MET A 148 20.35 2.92 -7.56
C MET A 148 20.79 1.56 -7.03
N HIS A 149 21.96 1.08 -7.41
CA HIS A 149 22.58 -0.10 -6.81
C HIS A 149 24.10 0.02 -6.81
N ASN A 150 24.74 -0.53 -5.79
CA ASN A 150 26.21 -0.53 -5.66
C ASN A 150 26.86 -1.88 -6.01
N GLY A 151 26.04 -2.87 -6.40
CA GLY A 151 26.46 -4.24 -6.70
C GLY A 151 26.22 -5.23 -5.55
N GLU A 152 25.94 -4.74 -4.35
CA GLU A 152 25.57 -5.55 -3.18
C GLU A 152 24.17 -5.21 -2.67
N GLU A 153 23.79 -3.93 -2.73
CA GLU A 153 22.51 -3.39 -2.27
C GLU A 153 21.84 -2.56 -3.38
N ALA A 154 20.51 -2.54 -3.34
CA ALA A 154 19.70 -1.60 -4.09
C ALA A 154 19.10 -0.54 -3.15
N PHE A 155 19.07 0.69 -3.64
CA PHE A 155 18.54 1.85 -2.96
C PHE A 155 17.36 2.40 -3.76
N PHE A 156 16.29 2.79 -3.07
CA PHE A 156 15.11 3.39 -3.70
C PHE A 156 14.76 4.69 -2.99
N PHE A 157 14.53 5.74 -3.77
CA PHE A 157 13.97 7.00 -3.27
C PHE A 157 12.59 7.19 -3.86
N ILE A 158 11.59 7.21 -2.99
CA ILE A 158 10.18 7.23 -3.36
C ILE A 158 9.51 8.43 -2.73
N GLN A 159 8.82 9.23 -3.54
CA GLN A 159 8.04 10.37 -3.07
C GLN A 159 6.57 10.20 -3.46
N TRP A 160 5.66 10.50 -2.55
CA TRP A 160 4.24 10.59 -2.86
C TRP A 160 3.58 11.79 -2.19
N GLN A 161 2.56 12.32 -2.86
CA GLN A 161 1.78 13.41 -2.31
C GLN A 161 0.83 12.84 -1.26
N ASP A 162 0.89 13.39 -0.06
CA ASP A 162 -0.02 13.09 1.05
C ASP A 162 -0.31 14.40 1.77
N PRO A 163 -1.54 14.92 1.67
CA PRO A 163 -1.85 16.23 2.23
C PRO A 163 -1.73 16.24 3.75
N THR A 164 -1.64 15.09 4.43
CA THR A 164 -1.56 15.00 5.88
C THR A 164 -0.31 14.24 6.32
N GLN A 165 0.18 14.56 7.52
CA GLN A 165 1.15 13.74 8.22
C GLN A 165 0.41 12.94 9.31
N SER A 166 -0.04 11.74 9.00
CA SER A 166 -0.85 10.96 9.93
C SER A 166 0.03 10.05 10.79
N LEU A 167 0.32 10.53 12.00
CA LEU A 167 1.13 9.84 13.01
C LEU A 167 0.31 9.35 14.22
N LEU A 168 -0.99 9.64 14.27
CA LEU A 168 -1.87 9.19 15.35
C LEU A 168 -2.41 7.80 15.02
N HIS A 169 -1.82 6.78 15.64
CA HIS A 169 -2.29 5.40 15.55
C HIS A 169 -3.12 5.05 16.79
N LEU A 170 -4.42 4.79 16.59
CA LEU A 170 -5.40 4.31 17.58
C LEU A 170 -5.23 4.88 19.02
N PRO A 171 -5.24 6.22 19.23
CA PRO A 171 -5.02 6.82 20.56
C PRO A 171 -5.92 6.23 21.65
N LEU A 172 -5.45 6.17 22.90
CA LEU A 172 -6.24 5.71 24.04
C LEU A 172 -6.71 6.91 24.85
N LEU A 173 -8.01 7.18 24.86
CA LEU A 173 -8.60 8.31 25.57
C LEU A 173 -9.10 7.86 26.96
N LYS A 174 -8.70 8.58 28.01
CA LYS A 174 -9.28 8.42 29.34
C LYS A 174 -10.67 9.02 29.40
N THR A 175 -11.68 8.21 29.71
CA THR A 175 -13.07 8.61 29.94
C THR A 175 -13.50 8.30 31.37
N GLU A 176 -14.71 8.73 31.75
CA GLU A 176 -15.31 8.39 33.05
C GLU A 176 -15.45 6.87 33.26
N LYS A 177 -15.58 6.11 32.17
CA LYS A 177 -15.81 4.65 32.22
C LYS A 177 -14.52 3.82 32.18
N GLY A 178 -13.41 4.42 31.76
CA GLY A 178 -12.14 3.72 31.54
C GLY A 178 -11.39 4.28 30.35
N TRP A 179 -10.47 3.49 29.79
CA TRP A 179 -9.72 3.86 28.60
C TRP A 179 -10.42 3.37 27.33
N GLU A 180 -10.64 4.25 26.38
CA GLU A 180 -11.31 3.97 25.11
C GLU A 180 -10.34 4.11 23.95
N VAL A 181 -10.28 3.10 23.08
CA VAL A 181 -9.51 3.20 21.83
C VAL A 181 -10.24 4.12 20.88
N GLN A 182 -9.60 5.21 20.48
CA GLN A 182 -10.12 6.11 19.46
C GLN A 182 -9.98 5.43 18.09
N GLN A 183 -11.12 5.12 17.48
CA GLN A 183 -11.21 4.37 16.22
C GLN A 183 -12.48 4.74 15.43
N ARG A 184 -12.43 4.53 14.13
CA ARG A 184 -13.55 4.50 13.19
C ARG A 184 -13.45 3.28 12.28
N GLY A 185 -13.64 2.09 12.85
CA GLY A 185 -13.77 0.84 12.09
C GLY A 185 -12.67 -0.21 12.34
N PHE A 186 -11.72 0.05 13.24
CA PHE A 186 -10.69 -0.93 13.60
C PHE A 186 -11.24 -2.29 14.07
N HIS A 187 -12.35 -2.34 14.81
CA HIS A 187 -13.01 -3.60 15.20
C HIS A 187 -13.49 -4.45 13.99
N ARG A 188 -13.69 -3.82 12.83
CA ARG A 188 -14.03 -4.48 11.55
C ARG A 188 -12.85 -4.57 10.58
N PHE A 189 -11.63 -4.29 11.05
CA PHE A 189 -10.40 -4.26 10.24
C PHE A 189 -10.44 -3.21 9.12
N HIS A 190 -11.14 -2.11 9.34
CA HIS A 190 -11.25 -1.01 8.39
C HIS A 190 -11.19 0.34 9.10
N GLU A 191 -10.09 0.60 9.80
CA GLU A 191 -9.81 1.91 10.38
C GLU A 191 -9.39 2.93 9.32
N GLN A 192 -9.91 4.16 9.39
CA GLN A 192 -9.62 5.22 8.41
C GLN A 192 -9.40 6.60 9.04
N HIS A 193 -9.40 6.71 10.37
CA HIS A 193 -9.38 8.00 11.05
C HIS A 193 -8.19 8.17 11.98
N TYR A 194 -7.88 7.15 12.78
CA TYR A 194 -6.70 7.12 13.63
C TYR A 194 -5.78 5.96 13.23
N TYR A 195 -5.32 6.01 11.98
CA TYR A 195 -4.29 5.12 11.49
C TYR A 195 -3.11 5.93 10.95
N GLU A 196 -1.95 5.30 10.92
CA GLU A 196 -0.74 5.91 10.40
C GLU A 196 -0.69 5.92 8.86
N ASP A 197 0.10 6.84 8.30
CA ASP A 197 0.53 6.75 6.91
C ASP A 197 1.47 5.57 6.70
N LYS A 198 1.37 4.94 5.53
CA LYS A 198 2.17 3.77 5.18
C LYS A 198 2.51 3.77 3.69
N PHE A 199 3.52 2.99 3.37
CA PHE A 199 3.94 2.74 2.01
C PHE A 199 4.30 1.27 1.85
N ALA A 200 3.83 0.65 0.78
CA ALA A 200 4.18 -0.73 0.44
C ALA A 200 4.86 -0.80 -0.91
N VAL A 201 5.91 -1.62 -0.99
CA VAL A 201 6.58 -2.04 -2.23
C VAL A 201 6.30 -3.53 -2.39
N LEU A 202 6.03 -3.94 -3.62
CA LEU A 202 5.74 -5.33 -3.95
C LEU A 202 6.63 -5.76 -5.12
N LEU A 203 7.26 -6.92 -5.03
CA LEU A 203 8.26 -7.40 -5.97
C LEU A 203 7.91 -8.81 -6.45
N ASP A 204 7.87 -9.01 -7.77
CA ASP A 204 7.56 -10.29 -8.41
C ASP A 204 8.39 -10.47 -9.69
N GLU A 205 9.00 -11.64 -9.86
CA GLU A 205 9.75 -11.99 -11.07
C GLU A 205 8.84 -12.32 -12.26
N ARG A 206 7.60 -12.75 -11.99
CA ARG A 206 6.66 -13.22 -13.03
C ARG A 206 5.92 -12.08 -13.70
N CYS A 207 5.96 -10.88 -13.12
CA CYS A 207 5.32 -9.69 -13.66
C CYS A 207 3.83 -9.87 -13.97
N LYS A 208 3.10 -10.67 -13.18
CA LYS A 208 1.66 -10.90 -13.39
C LYS A 208 0.87 -9.63 -13.10
N LEU A 209 -0.18 -9.37 -13.89
CA LEU A 209 -1.10 -8.25 -13.63
C LEU A 209 -1.76 -8.37 -12.24
N ALA A 210 -2.37 -7.27 -11.79
CA ALA A 210 -3.05 -7.19 -10.50
C ALA A 210 -2.13 -7.50 -9.31
N ALA A 211 -1.03 -6.72 -9.22
CA ALA A 211 -0.05 -6.78 -8.14
C ALA A 211 0.61 -8.18 -8.03
N GLY A 212 1.32 -8.60 -9.09
CA GLY A 212 1.97 -9.92 -9.13
C GLY A 212 0.98 -11.10 -9.11
N GLY A 213 -0.27 -10.88 -9.54
CA GLY A 213 -1.35 -11.86 -9.43
C GLY A 213 -1.81 -12.14 -7.99
N THR A 214 -1.46 -11.27 -7.05
CA THR A 214 -1.82 -11.46 -5.64
C THR A 214 -3.21 -10.97 -5.30
N ALA A 215 -3.77 -10.01 -6.03
CA ALA A 215 -5.01 -9.35 -5.64
C ALA A 215 -6.26 -10.14 -6.06
N HIS A 216 -6.99 -10.71 -5.10
CA HIS A 216 -8.23 -11.45 -5.33
C HIS A 216 -9.40 -10.73 -4.65
N LEU A 217 -10.22 -10.04 -5.45
CA LEU A 217 -11.23 -9.11 -4.96
C LEU A 217 -12.53 -9.80 -4.51
N GLY A 218 -13.28 -9.09 -3.67
CA GLY A 218 -14.62 -9.48 -3.22
C GLY A 218 -14.66 -10.11 -1.82
N PRO A 219 -15.86 -10.38 -1.29
CA PRO A 219 -16.01 -10.79 0.10
C PRO A 219 -15.54 -12.22 0.37
N GLN A 220 -15.50 -13.11 -0.63
CA GLN A 220 -15.07 -14.50 -0.43
C GLN A 220 -14.40 -15.04 -1.69
N PRO A 221 -13.16 -14.64 -2.01
CA PRO A 221 -12.46 -15.10 -3.20
C PRO A 221 -12.02 -16.57 -3.12
N LEU A 222 -12.03 -17.16 -1.91
CA LEU A 222 -11.67 -18.55 -1.65
C LEU A 222 -12.90 -19.28 -1.06
N LYS A 223 -13.47 -20.22 -1.81
CA LYS A 223 -14.74 -20.89 -1.48
C LYS A 223 -14.74 -21.56 -0.11
N ASP A 224 -13.65 -22.24 0.23
CA ASP A 224 -13.53 -23.03 1.46
C ASP A 224 -12.79 -22.29 2.59
N LYS A 225 -12.70 -20.96 2.49
CA LYS A 225 -12.01 -20.11 3.48
C LYS A 225 -12.93 -19.00 3.99
N PRO A 226 -12.63 -18.43 5.18
CA PRO A 226 -13.45 -17.38 5.76
C PRO A 226 -13.57 -16.15 4.85
N SER A 227 -14.78 -15.59 4.77
CA SER A 227 -15.02 -14.32 4.08
C SER A 227 -14.15 -13.20 4.65
N ASN A 228 -13.69 -12.32 3.77
CA ASN A 228 -12.98 -11.10 4.12
C ASN A 228 -13.92 -10.13 4.84
N TRP A 229 -13.54 -9.72 6.05
CA TRP A 229 -14.34 -8.90 6.96
C TRP A 229 -14.83 -7.57 6.37
N HIS A 230 -14.00 -6.95 5.54
CA HIS A 230 -14.27 -5.64 4.93
C HIS A 230 -14.73 -5.76 3.46
N GLY A 231 -14.96 -6.99 2.96
CA GLY A 231 -15.54 -7.25 1.65
C GLY A 231 -14.64 -6.94 0.44
N ARG A 232 -13.39 -6.51 0.63
CA ARG A 232 -12.54 -6.03 -0.49
C ARG A 232 -11.78 -7.15 -1.18
N GLY A 233 -11.47 -8.23 -0.47
CA GLY A 233 -10.67 -9.33 -1.02
C GLY A 233 -9.52 -9.74 -0.12
N TYR A 234 -8.69 -10.60 -0.67
CA TYR A 234 -7.45 -11.08 -0.05
C TYR A 234 -6.28 -10.94 -1.01
N HIS A 235 -5.08 -10.92 -0.44
CA HIS A 235 -3.85 -11.08 -1.20
C HIS A 235 -3.29 -12.49 -0.99
N TYR A 236 -3.05 -13.21 -2.07
CA TYR A 236 -2.41 -14.52 -2.07
C TYR A 236 -1.94 -14.92 -3.47
N VAL A 237 -0.94 -15.78 -3.55
CA VAL A 237 -0.46 -16.35 -4.81
C VAL A 237 -1.14 -17.70 -5.03
N GLN A 238 -1.69 -17.95 -6.23
CA GLN A 238 -2.14 -19.30 -6.56
C GLN A 238 -0.95 -20.14 -7.02
N PRO A 239 -0.72 -21.33 -6.43
CA PRO A 239 0.23 -22.29 -6.97
C PRO A 239 -0.16 -22.65 -8.40
N ASP A 240 0.78 -22.60 -9.35
CA ASP A 240 0.53 -23.07 -10.70
C ASP A 240 0.63 -24.60 -10.71
N VAL A 241 -0.52 -25.27 -10.65
CA VAL A 241 -0.60 -26.74 -10.64
C VAL A 241 -0.25 -27.34 -12.02
N GLN A 242 -0.21 -26.53 -13.09
CA GLN A 242 -0.02 -27.02 -14.47
C GLN A 242 1.40 -26.80 -15.02
N SER A 243 2.19 -25.87 -14.49
CA SER A 243 3.46 -25.49 -15.10
C SER A 243 4.53 -26.57 -15.00
N GLY A 244 4.53 -27.39 -13.93
CA GLY A 244 5.62 -28.34 -13.63
C GLY A 244 7.00 -27.68 -13.57
N LYS A 245 7.07 -26.34 -13.52
CA LYS A 245 8.31 -25.57 -13.61
C LYS A 245 8.88 -25.32 -12.22
N GLN A 246 10.17 -25.60 -12.10
CA GLN A 246 11.01 -25.37 -10.93
C GLN A 246 10.95 -23.92 -10.40
N SER A 247 10.57 -22.94 -11.24
CA SER A 247 10.43 -21.51 -10.92
C SER A 247 9.28 -21.18 -9.96
N ASP A 248 8.43 -22.15 -9.60
CA ASP A 248 7.36 -21.99 -8.61
C ASP A 248 7.77 -22.51 -7.21
N MET A 249 9.06 -22.81 -6.99
CA MET A 249 9.59 -23.35 -5.74
C MET A 249 10.43 -22.32 -4.99
N HIS A 250 9.86 -21.63 -4.00
CA HIS A 250 10.66 -21.02 -2.94
C HIS A 250 10.77 -22.03 -1.78
N LEU A 251 12.00 -22.50 -1.58
CA LEU A 251 12.33 -23.49 -0.55
C LEU A 251 12.46 -22.76 0.79
N GLY A 252 11.59 -23.09 1.75
CA GLY A 252 11.75 -22.68 3.13
C GLY A 252 13.08 -23.15 3.73
N SER A 253 13.50 -22.56 4.85
CA SER A 253 14.68 -22.94 5.63
C SER A 253 14.73 -24.43 6.05
N GLU A 254 13.59 -25.13 6.03
CA GLU A 254 13.47 -26.57 6.32
C GLU A 254 13.28 -27.45 5.06
N GLY A 255 13.48 -26.91 3.85
CA GLY A 255 13.32 -27.65 2.60
C GLY A 255 11.87 -27.89 2.17
N GLU A 256 10.89 -27.30 2.87
CA GLU A 256 9.49 -27.32 2.47
C GLU A 256 9.26 -26.38 1.28
N ASN A 257 8.66 -26.92 0.20
CA ASN A 257 8.21 -26.12 -0.93
C ASN A 257 6.99 -25.28 -0.51
N LYS A 258 7.18 -23.98 -0.28
CA LYS A 258 6.09 -23.05 0.08
C LYS A 258 5.32 -22.54 -1.14
N GLY A 259 5.62 -23.05 -2.35
CA GLY A 259 5.04 -22.57 -3.59
C GLY A 259 5.58 -21.20 -3.98
N PRO A 260 4.94 -20.53 -4.95
CA PRO A 260 5.39 -19.23 -5.41
C PRO A 260 5.10 -18.12 -4.40
N ILE A 261 6.04 -17.20 -4.24
CA ILE A 261 5.91 -16.01 -3.40
C ILE A 261 5.84 -14.73 -4.22
N VAL A 262 5.45 -13.65 -3.56
CA VAL A 262 5.66 -12.26 -3.98
C VAL A 262 6.15 -11.52 -2.74
N ASP A 263 7.32 -10.92 -2.84
CA ASP A 263 7.98 -10.17 -1.76
C ASP A 263 7.27 -8.81 -1.57
N MET A 264 7.08 -8.40 -0.31
CA MET A 264 6.39 -7.18 0.07
C MET A 264 7.05 -6.44 1.25
N TRP A 265 7.65 -5.29 0.95
CA TRP A 265 8.14 -4.37 1.99
C TRP A 265 7.02 -3.43 2.43
N HIS A 266 6.89 -3.19 3.73
CA HIS A 266 5.81 -2.38 4.27
C HIS A 266 6.30 -1.40 5.34
N TRP A 267 6.61 -0.19 4.90
CA TRP A 267 6.97 0.95 5.75
C TRP A 267 5.74 1.57 6.41
N LYS A 268 5.90 1.98 7.67
CA LYS A 268 4.83 2.49 8.52
C LYS A 268 5.33 3.68 9.33
N ALA A 269 4.70 4.84 9.15
CA ALA A 269 5.18 6.12 9.67
C ALA A 269 5.35 6.12 11.20
N VAL A 270 4.47 5.42 11.91
CA VAL A 270 4.62 5.19 13.34
C VAL A 270 5.48 3.97 13.53
N ARG A 271 4.95 2.80 13.18
CA ARG A 271 5.39 1.49 13.67
C ARG A 271 6.80 1.06 13.24
N THR A 272 7.34 1.56 12.13
CA THR A 272 8.66 1.11 11.63
C THR A 272 9.63 2.26 11.33
N ASN A 273 9.15 3.48 11.04
CA ASN A 273 10.01 4.57 10.56
C ASN A 273 11.18 4.93 11.50
N HIS A 274 10.90 5.04 12.80
CA HIS A 274 11.93 5.35 13.82
C HIS A 274 12.84 4.17 14.15
N MET A 275 12.53 2.97 13.65
CA MET A 275 13.43 1.83 13.71
C MET A 275 14.41 1.81 12.53
N MET A 276 14.30 2.77 11.60
CA MET A 276 15.06 2.80 10.34
C MET A 276 14.81 1.55 9.49
N LEU A 277 13.58 1.02 9.51
CA LEU A 277 13.18 -0.23 8.88
C LEU A 277 11.82 -0.12 8.18
N ALA A 278 11.61 -0.98 7.19
CA ALA A 278 10.28 -1.42 6.76
C ALA A 278 10.07 -2.85 7.26
N ASP A 279 8.82 -3.24 7.53
CA ASP A 279 8.56 -4.67 7.78
C ASP A 279 8.80 -5.44 6.48
N ASP A 280 9.65 -6.46 6.50
CA ASP A 280 9.73 -7.44 5.42
C ASP A 280 8.64 -8.50 5.55
N ASN A 281 7.98 -8.80 4.43
CA ASN A 281 6.81 -9.66 4.39
C ASN A 281 6.71 -10.30 3.00
N TYR A 282 5.77 -11.23 2.88
CA TYR A 282 5.49 -11.87 1.59
C TYR A 282 4.00 -12.19 1.42
N PHE A 283 3.61 -12.41 0.17
CA PHE A 283 2.40 -13.13 -0.18
C PHE A 283 2.76 -14.50 -0.73
N GLY A 284 2.32 -15.56 -0.05
CA GLY A 284 2.42 -16.94 -0.53
C GLY A 284 1.05 -17.52 -0.89
N PRO A 285 0.96 -18.85 -1.01
CA PRO A 285 -0.30 -19.56 -1.12
C PRO A 285 -1.25 -19.30 0.06
N PRO A 286 -2.58 -19.50 -0.13
CA PRO A 286 -3.55 -19.34 0.96
C PRO A 286 -3.21 -20.20 2.18
N ASP A 287 -3.03 -19.56 3.33
CA ASP A 287 -2.76 -20.22 4.60
C ASP A 287 -3.97 -21.03 5.12
N GLN A 288 -3.76 -21.85 6.15
CA GLN A 288 -4.82 -22.50 6.88
C GLN A 288 -5.52 -21.53 7.83
N ALA A 289 -6.86 -21.63 7.88
CA ALA A 289 -7.65 -20.87 8.83
C ALA A 289 -7.46 -21.47 10.23
N ARG A 290 -6.97 -20.65 11.17
CA ARG A 290 -6.67 -21.07 12.54
C ARG A 290 -7.83 -20.69 13.49
N PRO A 291 -8.39 -21.65 14.26
CA PRO A 291 -9.36 -21.32 15.29
C PRO A 291 -8.79 -20.31 16.30
N GLY A 292 -9.56 -19.28 16.64
CA GLY A 292 -9.13 -18.22 17.57
C GLY A 292 -8.26 -17.12 16.96
N ALA A 293 -7.83 -17.24 15.70
CA ALA A 293 -7.18 -16.12 15.02
C ALA A 293 -8.16 -14.97 14.81
N ARG A 294 -7.71 -13.73 15.09
CA ARG A 294 -8.56 -12.53 14.99
C ARG A 294 -9.11 -12.32 13.58
N ARG A 295 -8.32 -12.67 12.55
CA ARG A 295 -8.72 -12.65 11.13
C ARG A 295 -7.97 -13.72 10.35
N TYR A 296 -8.55 -14.14 9.22
CA TYR A 296 -7.86 -14.90 8.19
C TYR A 296 -7.09 -13.93 7.27
N THR A 297 -5.83 -14.25 6.94
CA THR A 297 -4.92 -13.37 6.18
C THR A 297 -4.62 -13.88 4.76
N ALA A 298 -5.18 -15.03 4.39
CA ALA A 298 -4.89 -15.72 3.13
C ALA A 298 -3.39 -15.93 2.93
N GLY A 299 -2.77 -15.31 1.93
CA GLY A 299 -1.35 -15.50 1.61
C GLY A 299 -0.42 -14.53 2.33
N TYR A 300 -0.94 -13.53 3.05
CA TYR A 300 -0.12 -12.55 3.75
C TYR A 300 0.60 -13.19 4.95
N GLY A 301 1.93 -13.24 4.87
CA GLY A 301 2.84 -13.67 5.92
C GLY A 301 3.83 -12.57 6.28
N THR A 302 4.50 -12.71 7.42
CA THR A 302 5.65 -11.87 7.80
C THR A 302 6.88 -12.77 7.80
N ASP A 303 8.01 -12.19 7.44
CA ASP A 303 9.30 -12.87 7.42
C ASP A 303 9.74 -13.28 8.83
N GLY A 304 10.72 -14.19 8.89
CA GLY A 304 11.26 -14.70 10.13
C GLY A 304 11.79 -13.55 11.00
N LYS A 305 11.65 -13.63 12.33
CA LYS A 305 12.28 -12.64 13.20
C LYS A 305 12.84 -13.29 14.45
N ASP A 306 13.95 -12.74 14.91
CA ASP A 306 14.65 -13.18 16.11
C ASP A 306 14.21 -12.35 17.33
N SER A 307 13.98 -11.04 17.15
CA SER A 307 13.58 -10.13 18.23
C SER A 307 12.75 -8.91 17.77
N GLY A 308 12.46 -7.96 18.66
CA GLY A 308 11.49 -6.86 18.44
C GLY A 308 10.03 -7.27 18.68
N ALA A 309 8.97 -6.56 18.31
CA ALA A 309 8.80 -5.28 17.64
C ALA A 309 8.19 -4.29 18.65
N TYR A 310 7.40 -3.35 18.16
CA TYR A 310 6.40 -2.68 18.96
C TYR A 310 5.28 -3.62 19.44
N VAL A 311 4.52 -3.19 20.45
CA VAL A 311 3.27 -3.83 20.89
C VAL A 311 2.19 -2.79 21.08
N MET A 312 0.94 -3.25 21.09
CA MET A 312 -0.18 -2.35 21.38
C MET A 312 -0.33 -2.13 22.89
N ASN A 313 -0.67 -0.90 23.30
CA ASN A 313 -0.81 -0.49 24.69
C ASN A 313 -2.18 -0.86 25.27
N TRP A 314 -2.60 -2.10 25.07
CA TRP A 314 -3.75 -2.68 25.75
C TRP A 314 -3.48 -4.14 26.07
N GLN A 315 -4.03 -4.63 27.17
CA GLN A 315 -3.93 -6.04 27.53
C GLN A 315 -4.75 -6.89 26.56
N TRP A 316 -6.00 -6.48 26.34
CA TRP A 316 -6.92 -7.09 25.39
C TRP A 316 -7.68 -5.98 24.67
N TYR A 317 -7.75 -6.09 23.34
CA TYR A 317 -8.55 -5.16 22.56
C TYR A 317 -10.04 -5.45 22.76
N ARG A 318 -10.81 -4.39 23.05
CA ARG A 318 -12.26 -4.39 22.99
C ARG A 318 -12.73 -3.11 22.29
N PRO A 319 -13.89 -3.12 21.60
CA PRO A 319 -14.37 -1.94 20.90
C PRO A 319 -14.78 -0.78 21.80
N ASP A 320 -15.15 -1.08 23.05
CA ASP A 320 -15.63 -0.15 24.06
C ASP A 320 -14.48 0.28 24.99
N ILE A 321 -14.17 -0.51 26.02
CA ILE A 321 -13.22 -0.18 27.08
C ILE A 321 -12.08 -1.18 27.07
N ILE A 322 -10.86 -0.68 27.12
CA ILE A 322 -9.65 -1.46 27.27
C ILE A 322 -9.01 -1.21 28.63
N VAL A 323 -8.14 -2.13 29.02
CA VAL A 323 -7.17 -1.92 30.10
C VAL A 323 -5.82 -1.64 29.42
N PRO A 324 -5.19 -0.47 29.64
CA PRO A 324 -3.87 -0.21 29.10
C PRO A 324 -2.87 -1.28 29.54
N LYS A 325 -1.84 -1.50 28.72
CA LYS A 325 -0.78 -2.42 29.11
C LYS A 325 0.20 -1.73 30.05
N ARG A 326 0.47 -0.44 29.84
CA ARG A 326 1.40 0.37 30.62
C ARG A 326 0.96 1.83 30.71
N LEU A 327 1.35 2.49 31.79
CA LEU A 327 1.18 3.93 32.01
C LEU A 327 2.55 4.65 32.00
N PRO A 328 2.63 5.91 31.57
CA PRO A 328 3.88 6.68 31.60
C PRO A 328 4.46 6.79 33.02
N VAL A 329 5.79 6.71 33.17
CA VAL A 329 6.47 6.96 34.44
C VAL A 329 6.35 8.44 34.79
N ARG A 330 5.72 8.78 35.92
CA ARG A 330 5.44 10.18 36.31
C ARG A 330 6.70 10.99 36.60
N GLU A 331 7.72 10.36 37.16
CA GLU A 331 8.98 11.00 37.56
C GLU A 331 10.01 11.07 36.44
N ASP A 332 9.77 10.40 35.30
CA ASP A 332 10.69 10.40 34.16
C ASP A 332 10.37 11.56 33.21
N ALA A 333 11.30 12.50 33.09
CA ALA A 333 11.13 13.70 32.26
C ALA A 333 10.87 13.35 30.79
N LEU A 334 11.56 12.33 30.25
CA LEU A 334 11.39 11.89 28.87
C LEU A 334 9.98 11.33 28.63
N SER A 335 9.47 10.52 29.55
CA SER A 335 8.09 9.99 29.50
C SER A 335 7.05 11.09 29.49
N GLN A 336 7.24 12.13 30.31
CA GLN A 336 6.31 13.27 30.37
C GLN A 336 6.38 14.11 29.09
N GLN A 337 7.57 14.32 28.53
CA GLN A 337 7.75 14.99 27.25
C GLN A 337 7.08 14.23 26.10
N GLN A 338 7.31 12.91 26.01
CA GLN A 338 6.65 12.01 25.05
C GLN A 338 5.12 12.10 25.14
N LEU A 339 4.59 12.05 26.36
CA LEU A 339 3.15 12.12 26.61
C LEU A 339 2.58 13.50 26.23
N ALA A 340 3.27 14.58 26.59
CA ALA A 340 2.85 15.94 26.26
C ALA A 340 2.79 16.16 24.75
N GLU A 341 3.81 15.72 24.01
CA GLU A 341 3.86 15.83 22.56
C GLU A 341 2.76 15.01 21.88
N PHE A 342 2.51 13.78 22.35
CA PHE A 342 1.41 12.96 21.83
C PHE A 342 0.04 13.63 22.06
N GLN A 343 -0.20 14.16 23.26
CA GLN A 343 -1.44 14.87 23.58
C GLN A 343 -1.60 16.15 22.77
N TYR A 344 -0.51 16.91 22.54
CA TYR A 344 -0.52 18.08 21.67
C TYR A 344 -0.95 17.71 20.24
N ARG A 345 -0.34 16.68 19.63
CA ARG A 345 -0.72 16.20 18.30
C ARG A 345 -2.18 15.78 18.22
N TYR A 346 -2.67 15.09 19.24
CA TYR A 346 -4.07 14.71 19.34
C TYR A 346 -4.99 15.94 19.39
N GLN A 347 -4.65 16.95 20.20
CA GLN A 347 -5.42 18.20 20.29
C GLN A 347 -5.45 18.96 18.96
N GLN A 348 -4.33 19.06 18.26
CA GLN A 348 -4.30 19.67 16.93
C GLN A 348 -5.21 18.92 15.95
N ARG A 349 -5.15 17.58 15.97
CA ARG A 349 -5.96 16.73 15.10
C ARG A 349 -7.46 16.91 15.33
N ILE A 350 -7.93 16.95 16.59
CA ILE A 350 -9.37 17.14 16.87
C ILE A 350 -9.86 18.56 16.50
N GLN A 351 -8.95 19.53 16.41
CA GLN A 351 -9.26 20.88 15.92
C GLN A 351 -9.17 21.01 14.39
N GLY A 352 -8.83 19.94 13.67
CA GLY A 352 -8.63 19.97 12.22
C GLY A 352 -7.36 20.69 11.79
N LEU A 353 -6.43 20.91 12.72
CA LEU A 353 -5.13 21.55 12.46
C LEU A 353 -4.08 20.48 12.16
N GLN A 354 -3.15 20.80 11.27
CA GLN A 354 -1.92 20.02 11.12
C GLN A 354 -0.85 20.63 12.03
N PRO A 355 -0.10 19.82 12.79
CA PRO A 355 1.02 20.33 13.56
C PRO A 355 2.03 20.98 12.61
N ALA A 356 2.54 22.16 12.98
CA ALA A 356 3.68 22.75 12.28
C ALA A 356 4.82 21.73 12.28
N VAL A 357 5.42 21.47 11.12
CA VAL A 357 6.54 20.52 10.95
C VAL A 357 7.65 20.92 11.89
N SER A 358 7.84 20.20 13.00
CA SER A 358 9.08 20.28 13.75
C SER A 358 10.13 19.50 12.95
N GLN A 359 11.06 20.22 12.32
CA GLN A 359 12.18 19.61 11.59
C GLN A 359 13.17 18.86 12.49
N GLU A 360 12.96 18.88 13.81
CA GLU A 360 13.83 18.26 14.78
C GLU A 360 13.12 17.13 15.53
N SER A 361 13.91 16.07 15.71
CA SER A 361 13.62 14.80 16.35
C SER A 361 13.11 14.95 17.77
N GLU A 362 11.81 15.20 17.95
CA GLU A 362 11.20 15.13 19.27
C GLU A 362 10.60 13.73 19.50
N PRO A 363 10.93 13.10 20.64
CA PRO A 363 10.52 11.74 20.92
C PRO A 363 9.04 11.77 21.29
N TRP A 364 8.14 11.74 20.31
CA TRP A 364 6.75 11.33 20.53
C TRP A 364 6.64 9.80 20.61
N MET A 365 7.73 9.13 20.27
CA MET A 365 7.89 7.69 20.24
C MET A 365 8.03 7.14 21.64
N VAL A 366 7.06 6.35 22.04
CA VAL A 366 7.02 5.79 23.38
C VAL A 366 7.82 4.51 23.45
N ASN A 367 8.97 4.59 24.12
CA ASN A 367 9.74 3.42 24.47
C ASN A 367 9.03 2.64 25.60
N TRP A 368 9.21 1.32 25.62
CA TRP A 368 8.60 0.42 26.59
C TRP A 368 9.04 0.69 28.04
N PHE A 369 10.26 1.19 28.22
CA PHE A 369 10.94 1.32 29.52
C PHE A 369 10.60 2.62 30.25
N SER A 370 10.16 3.64 29.53
CA SER A 370 9.60 4.91 30.01
C SER A 370 8.16 4.74 30.55
N TYR A 371 7.60 3.54 30.47
CA TYR A 371 6.26 3.25 30.96
C TYR A 371 6.34 2.12 31.98
N VAL A 372 5.48 2.12 33.00
CA VAL A 372 5.33 1.06 34.01
C VAL A 372 4.11 0.19 33.70
N PRO A 373 4.10 -1.11 34.08
CA PRO A 373 2.91 -1.94 33.94
C PRO A 373 1.67 -1.23 34.50
N TYR A 374 0.54 -1.34 33.80
CA TYR A 374 -0.70 -0.73 34.28
C TYR A 374 -1.11 -1.32 35.63
N ASP A 375 -1.32 -0.43 36.59
CA ASP A 375 -2.02 -0.69 37.84
C ASP A 375 -3.23 0.25 37.92
N GLN A 376 -4.37 -0.28 38.38
CA GLN A 376 -5.59 0.51 38.53
C GLN A 376 -5.44 1.55 39.65
N ASP A 377 -4.69 1.23 40.70
CA ASP A 377 -4.46 2.13 41.83
C ASP A 377 -3.56 3.31 41.42
N ASP A 378 -2.75 3.16 40.37
CA ASP A 378 -1.89 4.22 39.82
C ASP A 378 -2.55 5.04 38.68
N ASP A 379 -3.77 4.71 38.26
CA ASP A 379 -4.47 5.37 37.16
C ASP A 379 -5.25 6.61 37.61
N HIS A 380 -4.51 7.64 38.02
CA HIS A 380 -5.05 8.95 38.41
C HIS A 380 -5.03 9.98 37.28
N TYR A 381 -4.94 9.54 36.03
CA TYR A 381 -4.94 10.46 34.88
C TYR A 381 -6.30 11.15 34.75
N PRO A 382 -6.32 12.48 34.48
CA PRO A 382 -7.57 13.20 34.30
C PRO A 382 -8.34 12.69 33.08
N ILE A 383 -9.66 12.80 33.14
CA ILE A 383 -10.52 12.57 31.97
C ILE A 383 -10.07 13.50 30.84
N GLY A 384 -9.95 12.94 29.64
CA GLY A 384 -9.41 13.64 28.48
C GLY A 384 -7.92 13.41 28.23
N THR A 385 -7.17 12.81 29.16
CA THR A 385 -5.79 12.37 28.87
C THR A 385 -5.79 11.36 27.73
N VAL A 386 -4.79 11.46 26.85
CA VAL A 386 -4.62 10.55 25.73
C VAL A 386 -3.25 9.89 25.75
N LEU A 387 -3.22 8.56 25.64
CA LEU A 387 -2.00 7.76 25.53
C LEU A 387 -1.80 7.22 24.10
N PRO A 388 -0.55 7.01 23.67
CA PRO A 388 -0.28 6.30 22.43
C PRO A 388 -0.64 4.81 22.55
N SER A 389 -1.08 4.24 21.42
CA SER A 389 -1.31 2.79 21.35
C SER A 389 -0.07 1.98 21.03
N VAL A 390 1.02 2.57 20.55
CA VAL A 390 2.21 1.83 20.11
C VAL A 390 3.32 2.00 21.13
N LEU A 391 3.83 0.89 21.68
CA LEU A 391 4.97 0.87 22.60
C LEU A 391 6.15 0.12 21.98
N TYR A 392 7.32 0.76 21.94
CA TYR A 392 8.54 0.21 21.33
C TYR A 392 9.30 -0.62 22.35
N ARG A 393 9.32 -1.96 22.20
CA ARG A 393 10.10 -2.85 23.07
C ARG A 393 11.57 -2.93 22.69
N SER A 394 11.88 -2.54 21.47
CA SER A 394 13.23 -2.49 20.90
C SER A 394 13.31 -1.30 19.95
N ASN A 395 14.51 -0.84 19.67
CA ASN A 395 14.80 0.15 18.63
C ASN A 395 14.79 -0.44 17.22
N GLN A 396 14.79 -1.76 17.06
CA GLN A 396 14.72 -2.42 15.75
C GLN A 396 14.09 -3.82 15.82
N PHE A 397 13.72 -4.38 14.66
CA PHE A 397 13.54 -5.82 14.48
C PHE A 397 14.91 -6.46 14.21
N GLU A 398 15.00 -7.78 14.42
CA GLU A 398 16.20 -8.57 14.11
C GLU A 398 15.78 -9.83 13.35
N GLY A 399 16.72 -10.36 12.56
CA GLY A 399 16.49 -11.46 11.63
C GLY A 399 15.96 -10.98 10.27
N ASP A 400 15.59 -11.95 9.45
CA ASP A 400 15.06 -11.84 8.08
C ASP A 400 14.07 -10.67 7.87
N ARG A 401 13.10 -10.50 8.76
CA ARG A 401 12.12 -9.39 8.74
C ARG A 401 12.72 -7.97 8.80
N ALA A 402 14.00 -7.84 9.17
CA ALA A 402 14.72 -6.59 9.33
C ALA A 402 15.66 -6.26 8.15
N ASP A 403 15.61 -7.02 7.05
CA ASP A 403 16.53 -6.86 5.92
C ASP A 403 16.31 -5.57 5.11
N VAL A 404 15.13 -4.94 5.25
CA VAL A 404 14.80 -3.68 4.56
C VAL A 404 15.02 -2.47 5.47
N ARG A 405 16.08 -1.72 5.20
CA ARG A 405 16.30 -0.39 5.79
C ARG A 405 15.34 0.61 5.17
N ALA A 406 14.75 1.48 6.00
CA ALA A 406 13.83 2.49 5.50
C ALA A 406 13.74 3.72 6.42
N HIS A 407 13.68 4.91 5.82
CA HIS A 407 13.36 6.13 6.54
C HIS A 407 12.56 7.09 5.69
N GLY A 408 11.48 7.63 6.26
CA GLY A 408 10.54 8.52 5.64
C GLY A 408 10.44 9.85 6.37
N ILE A 409 10.43 10.94 5.61
CA ILE A 409 10.21 12.30 6.09
C ILE A 409 9.02 12.90 5.36
N TRP A 410 8.08 13.47 6.11
CA TRP A 410 6.99 14.26 5.55
C TRP A 410 7.34 15.74 5.62
N LYS A 411 7.15 16.43 4.50
CA LYS A 411 7.32 17.88 4.41
C LYS A 411 6.40 18.44 3.34
N ASP A 412 5.66 19.50 3.69
CA ASP A 412 4.85 20.30 2.77
C ASP A 412 3.90 19.46 1.88
N GLY A 413 3.19 18.49 2.49
CA GLY A 413 2.23 17.66 1.77
C GLY A 413 2.84 16.52 0.94
N VAL A 414 4.10 16.18 1.19
CA VAL A 414 4.83 15.13 0.48
C VAL A 414 5.61 14.27 1.47
N TRP A 415 5.44 12.96 1.38
CA TRP A 415 6.36 12.01 1.99
C TRP A 415 7.52 11.75 1.02
N SER A 416 8.74 11.76 1.55
CA SER A 416 9.96 11.25 0.91
C SER A 416 10.43 10.05 1.70
N LEU A 417 10.62 8.91 1.04
CA LEU A 417 11.00 7.64 1.65
C LEU A 417 12.24 7.10 0.94
N GLU A 418 13.30 6.85 1.71
CA GLU A 418 14.44 6.06 1.26
C GLU A 418 14.32 4.63 1.78
N LEU A 419 14.67 3.68 0.92
CA LEU A 419 14.71 2.25 1.21
C LEU A 419 16.05 1.68 0.73
N SER A 420 16.61 0.73 1.48
CA SER A 420 17.74 -0.08 1.02
C SER A 420 17.55 -1.53 1.43
N ARG A 421 17.94 -2.45 0.55
CA ARG A 421 17.93 -3.89 0.77
C ARG A 421 19.00 -4.55 -0.09
N ARG A 422 19.63 -5.62 0.42
CA ARG A 422 20.61 -6.40 -0.35
C ARG A 422 19.99 -6.93 -1.64
N LEU A 423 20.78 -6.98 -2.72
CA LEU A 423 20.31 -7.58 -3.96
C LEU A 423 19.90 -9.04 -3.75
N GLU A 424 20.68 -9.75 -2.94
CA GLU A 424 20.45 -11.12 -2.51
C GLU A 424 20.48 -11.21 -0.99
N THR A 425 19.35 -11.57 -0.37
CA THR A 425 19.26 -11.77 1.10
C THR A 425 19.57 -13.20 1.49
N GLY A 426 19.32 -14.16 0.60
CA GLY A 426 19.36 -15.59 0.88
C GLY A 426 18.14 -16.09 1.66
N SER A 427 17.14 -15.22 1.88
CA SER A 427 15.89 -15.60 2.52
C SER A 427 15.02 -16.45 1.61
N SER A 428 14.25 -17.35 2.22
CA SER A 428 13.26 -18.16 1.51
C SER A 428 11.97 -17.42 1.13
N THR A 429 11.77 -16.23 1.71
CA THR A 429 10.55 -15.41 1.56
C THR A 429 10.78 -14.13 0.78
N ASP A 430 12.02 -13.95 0.30
CA ASP A 430 12.46 -12.85 -0.55
C ASP A 430 12.73 -13.31 -1.97
N ILE A 431 12.68 -12.36 -2.89
CA ILE A 431 13.22 -12.55 -4.24
C ILE A 431 14.51 -11.77 -4.46
N ALA A 432 15.38 -12.24 -5.35
CA ALA A 432 16.55 -11.50 -5.80
C ALA A 432 16.13 -10.19 -6.50
N LEU A 433 16.83 -9.08 -6.21
CA LEU A 433 16.68 -7.84 -6.97
C LEU A 433 17.61 -7.88 -8.19
N GLN A 434 17.04 -8.17 -9.35
CA GLN A 434 17.77 -8.34 -10.60
C GLN A 434 17.03 -7.75 -11.81
N ASP A 435 17.68 -7.73 -12.98
CA ASP A 435 17.08 -7.20 -14.20
C ASP A 435 15.75 -7.90 -14.53
N GLY A 436 14.73 -7.10 -14.80
CA GLY A 436 13.44 -7.57 -15.23
C GLY A 436 12.44 -7.87 -14.13
N VAL A 437 12.84 -7.81 -12.85
CA VAL A 437 11.91 -7.86 -11.70
C VAL A 437 10.87 -6.74 -11.82
N CYS A 438 9.62 -7.06 -11.51
CA CYS A 438 8.52 -6.11 -11.55
C CYS A 438 8.17 -5.60 -10.15
N MET A 439 8.02 -4.29 -10.04
CA MET A 439 7.75 -3.58 -8.81
C MET A 439 6.38 -2.87 -8.86
N TRP A 440 5.57 -3.06 -7.83
CA TRP A 440 4.38 -2.25 -7.57
C TRP A 440 4.58 -1.45 -6.28
N VAL A 441 3.83 -0.35 -6.19
CA VAL A 441 3.90 0.57 -5.07
C VAL A 441 2.50 1.01 -4.66
N ALA A 442 2.30 1.19 -3.37
CA ALA A 442 1.00 1.53 -2.80
C ALA A 442 1.17 2.47 -1.60
N ALA A 443 0.47 3.62 -1.63
CA ALA A 443 0.45 4.58 -0.56
C ALA A 443 -0.83 4.44 0.27
N PHE A 444 -0.74 4.69 1.57
CA PHE A 444 -1.86 4.71 2.50
C PHE A 444 -1.86 6.06 3.23
N ASP A 445 -2.94 6.82 3.08
CA ASP A 445 -3.24 8.01 3.88
C ASP A 445 -4.17 7.57 5.01
N GLN A 446 -3.65 7.55 6.24
CA GLN A 446 -4.36 7.27 7.50
C GLN A 446 -5.35 6.10 7.47
N SER A 447 -5.08 5.06 6.66
CA SER A 447 -6.01 3.94 6.44
C SER A 447 -5.36 2.61 6.77
N GLN A 448 -6.10 1.74 7.44
CA GLN A 448 -5.66 0.38 7.78
C GLN A 448 -5.42 -0.47 6.53
N ILE A 449 -6.30 -0.36 5.53
CA ILE A 449 -6.34 -1.25 4.35
C ILE A 449 -6.55 -0.52 3.01
N GLY A 450 -7.00 0.74 3.02
CA GLY A 450 -7.41 1.48 1.83
C GLY A 450 -6.25 2.14 1.11
N HIS A 451 -5.33 1.35 0.55
CA HIS A 451 -4.20 1.88 -0.21
C HIS A 451 -4.54 2.22 -1.66
N THR A 452 -3.71 3.08 -2.24
CA THR A 452 -3.68 3.27 -3.69
C THR A 452 -3.08 2.06 -4.40
N ARG A 453 -3.36 1.94 -5.70
CA ARG A 453 -2.87 0.86 -6.56
C ARG A 453 -2.64 1.36 -7.97
N HIS A 454 -1.91 0.59 -8.76
CA HIS A 454 -1.74 0.81 -10.20
C HIS A 454 -1.70 -0.55 -10.92
N ALA A 455 -2.06 -0.55 -12.20
CA ALA A 455 -2.27 -1.80 -12.94
C ALA A 455 -0.96 -2.41 -13.47
N THR A 456 -0.06 -1.55 -13.97
CA THR A 456 1.17 -1.95 -14.66
C THR A 456 2.39 -1.77 -13.76
N PRO A 457 3.24 -2.79 -13.58
CA PRO A 457 4.45 -2.67 -12.77
C PRO A 457 5.45 -1.67 -13.34
N LEU A 458 6.34 -1.20 -12.46
CA LEU A 458 7.65 -0.68 -12.84
C LEU A 458 8.60 -1.84 -13.06
N ARG A 459 9.17 -1.99 -14.25
CA ARG A 459 10.16 -3.04 -14.52
C ARG A 459 11.55 -2.54 -14.16
N LEU A 460 12.23 -3.19 -13.23
CA LEU A 460 13.59 -2.84 -12.82
C LEU A 460 14.56 -3.15 -13.96
N ARG A 461 15.44 -2.20 -14.26
CA ARG A 461 16.50 -2.33 -15.27
C ARG A 461 17.86 -2.14 -14.64
N PHE A 462 18.61 -3.23 -14.53
CA PHE A 462 19.98 -3.22 -14.01
C PHE A 462 20.96 -3.14 -15.20
N PRO A 463 21.71 -2.02 -15.33
CA PRO A 463 22.58 -1.77 -16.47
C PRO A 463 23.93 -2.51 -16.42
#